data_AF-A0A956ISN6-F1
#
_entry.id   AF-A0A956ISN6-F1
#
_cell.length_a   1.000
_cell.length_b   1.000
_cell.length_c   1.000
_cell.angle_alpha   90.00
_cell.angle_beta   90.00
_cell.angle_gamma   90.00
#
_symmetry.space_group_name_H-M   'P 1'
#
loop_
_entity.id
_entity.type
_entity.pdbx_description
1 polymer ?
#
loop_
_entity_poly.entity_id
_entity_poly.type
_entity_poly.pdbx_seq_one_letter_code
_entity_poly.pdbx_strand_id
1 'polypeptide(L)'
;MAAKKKARGELDFSNAAALQHADVAFGRRYLKPGFGFNEAQDVAWALGWPHFTVIDDVTKPKLPEWQGKLFMLPDFALSVPRAEATFAVRLLSLPRVRRDYKEWVEKVRPQLERTDPVSADEALEILEINLNPDCGFYLQQHFRRTLFAMEGLVGPSAMAEGVTRAFERLSLEQLTTRNVEFARFFSTLGFFLLRVPETEHASLTERLEAVFQRVASTFSGDVPPLDQVENHSQLWRVLDVILHGKLGAKRSGDGAARGKVTRASSLFCHDQEFVVACAKQWEGDPQGSPPFSRLVFLGGEEILECEREWVERYVDPDRKTLGQVLVAHYTNIRLPGIVPFMLRLVDSTAKKSALAWFATHADFAKPLLEDLDADVSEVLAHLA
;
A
#
# COMPACT_ATOMS: atom_id res chain seq x y z
N MET A 1 -19.72 4.83 -32.50
CA MET A 1 -18.94 3.99 -31.58
C MET A 1 -19.41 4.26 -30.16
N ALA A 2 -20.25 3.38 -29.61
CA ALA A 2 -20.73 3.52 -28.24
C ALA A 2 -19.59 3.13 -27.28
N ALA A 3 -19.11 4.09 -26.48
CA ALA A 3 -18.22 3.78 -25.38
C ALA A 3 -18.97 2.83 -24.44
N LYS A 4 -18.57 1.55 -24.41
CA LYS A 4 -19.06 0.59 -23.42
C LYS A 4 -18.89 1.25 -22.07
N LYS A 5 -20.00 1.41 -21.35
CA LYS A 5 -20.02 1.90 -19.98
C LYS A 5 -19.18 0.90 -19.18
N LYS A 6 -17.91 1.25 -18.90
CA LYS A 6 -16.99 0.36 -18.17
C LYS A 6 -17.67 -0.03 -16.87
N ALA A 7 -17.75 -1.33 -16.59
CA ALA A 7 -18.38 -1.82 -15.37
C ALA A 7 -17.74 -1.09 -14.19
N ARG A 8 -18.57 -0.50 -13.32
CA ARG A 8 -18.11 0.11 -12.06
C ARG A 8 -17.42 -0.99 -11.24
N GLY A 9 -16.10 -1.09 -11.30
CA GLY A 9 -15.35 -2.09 -10.53
C GLY A 9 -13.99 -2.44 -11.11
N GLU A 10 -13.83 -2.46 -12.44
CA GLU A 10 -12.52 -2.76 -13.03
C GLU A 10 -11.63 -1.53 -13.03
N LEU A 11 -10.59 -1.59 -12.20
CA LEU A 11 -9.52 -0.60 -12.20
C LEU A 11 -8.80 -0.63 -13.54
N ASP A 12 -8.74 0.54 -14.18
CA ASP A 12 -7.94 0.70 -15.38
C ASP A 12 -6.47 0.86 -15.01
N PHE A 13 -5.73 -0.22 -15.19
CA PHE A 13 -4.30 -0.24 -14.95
C PHE A 13 -3.49 0.49 -16.05
N SER A 14 -4.08 0.79 -17.21
CA SER A 14 -3.36 1.39 -18.35
C SER A 14 -2.78 2.80 -18.06
N ASN A 15 -3.36 3.53 -17.11
CA ASN A 15 -2.89 4.88 -16.72
C ASN A 15 -2.06 4.90 -15.43
N ALA A 16 -1.75 3.74 -14.83
CA ALA A 16 -0.92 3.72 -13.64
C ALA A 16 0.54 4.00 -14.02
N ALA A 17 1.16 5.06 -13.46
CA ALA A 17 2.58 5.35 -13.66
C ALA A 17 3.48 4.14 -13.32
N ALA A 18 3.08 3.37 -12.30
CA ALA A 18 3.71 2.10 -11.94
C ALA A 18 3.82 1.12 -13.12
N LEU A 19 2.83 1.11 -14.03
CA LEU A 19 2.77 0.18 -15.16
C LEU A 19 3.44 0.71 -16.43
N GLN A 20 3.70 2.02 -16.51
CA GLN A 20 4.41 2.62 -17.65
C GLN A 20 5.88 2.16 -17.73
N HIS A 21 6.46 1.73 -16.61
CA HIS A 21 7.84 1.23 -16.51
C HIS A 21 7.89 -0.26 -16.13
N ALA A 22 6.77 -0.97 -16.27
CA ALA A 22 6.64 -2.34 -15.78
C ALA A 22 7.53 -3.37 -16.48
N ASP A 23 8.01 -3.06 -17.68
CA ASP A 23 8.87 -3.91 -18.50
C ASP A 23 10.31 -3.96 -17.95
N VAL A 24 10.80 -2.85 -17.39
CA VAL A 24 12.14 -2.72 -16.82
C VAL A 24 12.16 -2.74 -15.29
N ALA A 25 10.99 -2.68 -14.64
CA ALA A 25 10.86 -2.64 -13.20
C ALA A 25 11.43 -3.90 -12.50
N PHE A 26 12.15 -3.70 -11.40
CA PHE A 26 12.75 -4.77 -10.61
C PHE A 26 11.73 -5.85 -10.21
N GLY A 27 10.53 -5.44 -9.78
CA GLY A 27 9.47 -6.33 -9.31
C GLY A 27 8.91 -7.27 -10.38
N ARG A 28 9.14 -6.99 -11.67
CA ARG A 28 8.68 -7.84 -12.78
C ARG A 28 9.20 -9.28 -12.66
N ARG A 29 10.37 -9.49 -12.05
CA ARG A 29 10.93 -10.83 -11.79
C ARG A 29 10.04 -11.74 -10.93
N TYR A 30 9.11 -11.15 -10.18
CA TYR A 30 8.20 -11.86 -9.30
C TYR A 30 6.84 -12.14 -9.94
N LEU A 31 6.67 -11.89 -11.24
CA LEU A 31 5.43 -12.13 -11.97
C LEU A 31 4.91 -13.57 -11.74
N LYS A 32 3.63 -13.68 -11.39
CA LYS A 32 2.91 -14.96 -11.26
C LYS A 32 1.78 -14.99 -12.30
N PRO A 33 2.02 -15.55 -13.51
CA PRO A 33 1.00 -15.60 -14.55
C PRO A 33 -0.28 -16.30 -14.07
N GLY A 34 -1.42 -15.65 -14.27
CA GLY A 34 -2.73 -16.17 -13.88
C GLY A 34 -3.11 -15.95 -12.41
N PHE A 35 -2.32 -15.19 -11.64
CA PHE A 35 -2.68 -14.79 -10.29
C PHE A 35 -3.83 -13.77 -10.29
N GLY A 36 -3.85 -12.85 -11.26
CA GLY A 36 -4.98 -11.99 -11.59
C GLY A 36 -5.78 -12.53 -12.77
N PHE A 37 -6.80 -11.77 -13.19
CA PHE A 37 -7.69 -12.13 -14.30
C PHE A 37 -7.11 -11.80 -15.68
N ASN A 38 -6.02 -11.04 -15.75
CA ASN A 38 -5.30 -10.73 -16.98
C ASN A 38 -3.84 -10.35 -16.69
N GLU A 39 -3.03 -10.24 -17.75
CA GLU A 39 -1.59 -9.95 -17.64
C GLU A 39 -1.31 -8.62 -16.93
N ALA A 40 -2.09 -7.57 -17.20
CA ALA A 40 -1.89 -6.27 -16.54
C ALA A 40 -2.10 -6.36 -15.03
N GLN A 41 -3.04 -7.19 -14.57
CA GLN A 41 -3.25 -7.46 -13.15
C GLN A 41 -2.12 -8.30 -12.55
N ASP A 42 -1.61 -9.32 -13.25
CA ASP A 42 -0.45 -10.09 -12.80
C ASP A 42 0.77 -9.17 -12.58
N VAL A 43 1.01 -8.27 -13.53
CA VAL A 43 2.08 -7.28 -13.45
C VAL A 43 1.81 -6.30 -12.29
N ALA A 44 0.61 -5.76 -12.15
CA ALA A 44 0.26 -4.89 -11.03
C ALA A 44 0.55 -5.54 -9.67
N TRP A 45 0.20 -6.83 -9.52
CA TRP A 45 0.56 -7.60 -8.35
C TRP A 45 2.07 -7.73 -8.20
N ALA A 46 2.82 -8.13 -9.22
CA ALA A 46 4.28 -8.21 -9.15
C ALA A 46 4.93 -6.89 -8.64
N LEU A 47 4.37 -5.75 -9.08
CA LEU A 47 4.78 -4.39 -8.72
C LEU A 47 4.27 -3.89 -7.36
N GLY A 48 3.62 -4.74 -6.55
CA GLY A 48 3.27 -4.43 -5.17
C GLY A 48 1.87 -3.89 -4.96
N TRP A 49 0.91 -4.17 -5.84
CA TRP A 49 -0.50 -3.93 -5.56
C TRP A 49 -0.93 -4.48 -4.18
N PRO A 50 -1.81 -3.81 -3.41
CA PRO A 50 -2.49 -2.53 -3.69
C PRO A 50 -1.73 -1.28 -3.21
N HIS A 51 -0.40 -1.35 -3.11
CA HIS A 51 0.45 -0.28 -2.57
C HIS A 51 1.00 0.65 -3.65
N PHE A 52 0.11 1.12 -4.53
CA PHE A 52 0.29 2.25 -5.43
C PHE A 52 -1.09 2.79 -5.85
N THR A 53 -1.13 4.02 -6.36
CA THR A 53 -2.37 4.69 -6.77
C THR A 53 -2.43 4.81 -8.30
N VAL A 54 -3.60 4.55 -8.88
CA VAL A 54 -3.87 4.86 -10.29
C VAL A 54 -4.33 6.32 -10.42
N ILE A 55 -3.62 7.12 -11.21
CA ILE A 55 -4.06 8.49 -11.52
C ILE A 55 -5.10 8.43 -12.64
N ASP A 56 -6.29 8.98 -12.37
CA ASP A 56 -7.41 9.01 -13.30
C ASP A 56 -7.54 10.38 -13.95
N ASP A 57 -7.46 10.42 -15.28
CA ASP A 57 -7.63 11.63 -16.08
C ASP A 57 -9.05 11.80 -16.64
N VAL A 58 -9.91 10.78 -16.47
CA VAL A 58 -11.26 10.73 -17.04
C VAL A 58 -12.30 11.17 -16.02
N THR A 59 -12.17 10.76 -14.76
CA THR A 59 -13.13 11.12 -13.72
C THR A 59 -13.07 12.61 -13.41
N LYS A 60 -14.24 13.28 -13.48
CA LYS A 60 -14.35 14.68 -13.07
C LYS A 60 -13.94 14.83 -11.62
N PRO A 61 -13.00 15.73 -11.31
CA PRO A 61 -12.53 15.90 -9.95
C PRO A 61 -13.64 16.45 -9.07
N LYS A 62 -13.74 15.91 -7.86
CA LYS A 62 -14.54 16.44 -6.76
C LYS A 62 -13.62 17.17 -5.80
N LEU A 63 -12.94 18.19 -6.32
CA LEU A 63 -12.22 19.11 -5.44
C LEU A 63 -13.24 19.67 -4.45
N PRO A 64 -13.01 19.55 -3.13
CA PRO A 64 -13.92 20.13 -2.18
C PRO A 64 -13.98 21.62 -2.46
N GLU A 65 -15.20 22.18 -2.44
CA GLU A 65 -15.32 23.59 -2.10
C GLU A 65 -14.54 23.77 -0.79
N TRP A 66 -13.63 24.73 -0.78
CA TRP A 66 -12.75 25.05 0.34
C TRP A 66 -13.54 25.40 1.61
N GLN A 67 -14.10 24.41 2.31
CA GLN A 67 -15.07 24.56 3.41
C GLN A 67 -14.45 24.28 4.79
N GLY A 68 -13.17 24.57 5.00
CA GLY A 68 -12.58 24.43 6.34
C GLY A 68 -12.19 23.01 6.76
N LYS A 69 -12.51 21.99 5.96
CA LYS A 69 -12.11 20.60 6.20
C LYS A 69 -10.87 20.30 5.36
N LEU A 70 -9.81 19.81 6.01
CA LEU A 70 -8.63 19.26 5.32
C LEU A 70 -9.13 18.22 4.30
N PHE A 71 -8.82 18.44 3.02
CA PHE A 71 -9.08 17.44 2.00
C PHE A 71 -8.20 16.23 2.31
N MET A 72 -8.84 15.06 2.43
CA MET A 72 -8.15 13.81 2.69
C MET A 72 -8.53 12.84 1.58
N LEU A 73 -7.52 12.29 0.92
CA LEU A 73 -7.75 11.17 0.01
C LEU A 73 -8.33 10.02 0.83
N PRO A 74 -9.44 9.40 0.40
CA PRO A 74 -10.03 8.29 1.14
C PRO A 74 -8.98 7.20 1.37
N ASP A 75 -8.93 6.66 2.59
CA ASP A 75 -7.94 5.67 3.04
C ASP A 75 -7.93 4.35 2.24
N PHE A 76 -8.79 4.23 1.21
CA PHE A 76 -9.00 3.04 0.36
C PHE A 76 -9.24 3.32 -1.14
N ALA A 77 -9.14 4.58 -1.60
CA ALA A 77 -9.27 4.91 -3.03
C ALA A 77 -8.06 4.39 -3.85
N LEU A 78 -8.25 3.33 -4.64
CA LEU A 78 -7.18 2.75 -5.47
C LEU A 78 -6.93 3.53 -6.77
N SER A 79 -7.85 4.44 -7.09
CA SER A 79 -7.74 5.39 -8.18
C SER A 79 -8.17 6.76 -7.69
N VAL A 80 -7.46 7.80 -8.12
CA VAL A 80 -7.67 9.19 -7.71
C VAL A 80 -7.59 10.10 -8.93
N PRO A 81 -8.56 11.01 -9.14
CA PRO A 81 -8.48 12.00 -10.21
C PRO A 81 -7.20 12.84 -10.14
N ARG A 82 -6.53 13.10 -11.26
CA ARG A 82 -5.25 13.84 -11.27
C ARG A 82 -5.30 15.15 -10.50
N ALA A 83 -6.35 15.95 -10.70
CA ALA A 83 -6.48 17.24 -10.01
C ALA A 83 -6.60 17.07 -8.48
N GLU A 84 -7.28 16.03 -8.00
CA GLU A 84 -7.36 15.71 -6.56
C GLU A 84 -6.02 15.24 -6.01
N ALA A 85 -5.30 14.41 -6.76
CA ALA A 85 -3.96 13.95 -6.39
C ALA A 85 -2.97 15.13 -6.32
N THR A 86 -2.94 15.98 -7.34
CA THR A 86 -2.10 17.20 -7.39
C THR A 86 -2.41 18.11 -6.21
N PHE A 87 -3.70 18.35 -5.94
CA PHE A 87 -4.14 19.15 -4.80
C PHE A 87 -3.66 18.55 -3.47
N ALA A 88 -3.88 17.26 -3.25
CA ALA A 88 -3.47 16.57 -2.02
C ALA A 88 -1.96 16.59 -1.83
N VAL A 89 -1.18 16.41 -2.89
CA VAL A 89 0.29 16.48 -2.85
C VAL A 89 0.77 17.89 -2.51
N ARG A 90 0.25 18.93 -3.17
CA ARG A 90 0.62 20.31 -2.88
C ARG A 90 0.17 20.77 -1.49
N LEU A 91 -0.90 20.20 -0.95
CA LEU A 91 -1.30 20.46 0.44
C LEU A 91 -0.19 20.09 1.45
N LEU A 92 0.68 19.13 1.10
CA LEU A 92 1.82 18.74 1.93
C LEU A 92 2.97 19.74 1.91
N SER A 93 3.10 20.59 0.88
CA SER A 93 4.16 21.60 0.82
C SER A 93 3.94 22.74 1.82
N LEU A 94 2.74 22.84 2.37
CA LEU A 94 2.31 24.03 3.09
C LEU A 94 2.91 24.10 4.50
N PRO A 95 3.46 25.26 4.89
CA PRO A 95 3.92 25.47 6.24
C PRO A 95 2.73 25.38 7.21
N ARG A 96 2.98 24.79 8.37
CA ARG A 96 1.95 24.64 9.41
C ARG A 96 1.66 25.96 10.06
N VAL A 97 0.43 26.45 9.95
CA VAL A 97 0.01 27.63 10.69
C VAL A 97 -0.99 27.23 11.77
N ARG A 98 -0.58 27.38 13.03
CA ARG A 98 -1.35 27.01 14.23
C ARG A 98 -2.28 28.11 14.76
N ARG A 99 -2.36 29.31 14.13
CA ARG A 99 -3.02 30.47 14.77
C ARG A 99 -4.03 31.26 13.94
N ASP A 100 -3.95 31.31 12.62
CA ASP A 100 -5.00 31.93 11.79
C ASP A 100 -5.25 31.12 10.52
N TYR A 101 -6.35 30.35 10.55
CA TYR A 101 -6.76 29.50 9.43
C TYR A 101 -7.11 30.32 8.18
N LYS A 102 -7.67 31.52 8.33
CA LYS A 102 -8.13 32.34 7.21
C LYS A 102 -6.94 32.99 6.49
N GLU A 103 -6.02 33.56 7.25
CA GLU A 103 -4.78 34.13 6.70
C GLU A 103 -3.91 33.05 6.04
N TRP A 104 -3.87 31.86 6.63
CA TRP A 104 -3.18 30.72 6.05
C TRP A 104 -3.78 30.29 4.71
N VAL A 105 -5.10 30.10 4.64
CA VAL A 105 -5.80 29.74 3.39
C VAL A 105 -5.51 30.74 2.29
N GLU A 106 -5.55 32.04 2.56
CA GLU A 106 -5.26 33.06 1.54
C GLU A 106 -3.80 33.04 1.04
N LYS A 107 -2.83 32.72 1.90
CA LYS A 107 -1.42 32.61 1.50
C LYS A 107 -1.13 31.36 0.66
N VAL A 108 -1.82 30.26 0.93
CA VAL A 108 -1.55 28.96 0.30
C VAL A 108 -2.44 28.67 -0.91
N ARG A 109 -3.59 29.34 -1.01
CA ARG A 109 -4.54 29.20 -2.12
C ARG A 109 -3.86 29.30 -3.50
N PRO A 110 -2.98 30.29 -3.79
CA PRO A 110 -2.33 30.36 -5.10
C PRO A 110 -1.49 29.13 -5.43
N GLN A 111 -0.87 28.50 -4.43
CA GLN A 111 -0.06 27.30 -4.63
C GLN A 111 -0.92 26.08 -4.96
N LEU A 112 -2.15 26.02 -4.44
CA LEU A 112 -3.07 24.90 -4.63
C LEU A 112 -3.96 25.04 -5.85
N GLU A 113 -4.19 26.28 -6.30
CA GLU A 113 -4.90 26.58 -7.55
C GLU A 113 -3.99 26.45 -8.79
N ARG A 114 -2.69 26.18 -8.59
CA ARG A 114 -1.77 25.81 -9.66
C ARG A 114 -2.31 24.59 -10.43
N THR A 115 -2.37 24.74 -11.74
CA THR A 115 -2.84 23.70 -12.67
C THR A 115 -1.71 22.98 -13.39
N ASP A 116 -0.48 23.49 -13.27
CA ASP A 116 0.70 22.83 -13.83
C ASP A 116 0.95 21.47 -13.14
N PRO A 117 1.46 20.47 -13.88
CA PRO A 117 1.81 19.17 -13.32
C PRO A 117 2.81 19.29 -12.15
N VAL A 118 2.68 18.43 -11.16
CA VAL A 118 3.70 18.31 -10.10
C VAL A 118 4.99 17.80 -10.73
N SER A 119 6.08 18.54 -10.61
CA SER A 119 7.39 18.11 -11.09
C SER A 119 8.08 17.18 -10.11
N ALA A 120 9.09 16.43 -10.57
CA ALA A 120 9.93 15.62 -9.69
C ALA A 120 10.62 16.48 -8.62
N ASP A 121 11.15 17.66 -8.99
CA ASP A 121 11.79 18.58 -8.04
C ASP A 121 10.80 19.08 -6.98
N GLU A 122 9.57 19.44 -7.38
CA GLU A 122 8.51 19.85 -6.43
C GLU A 122 8.16 18.70 -5.47
N ALA A 123 8.05 17.47 -5.96
CA ALA A 123 7.82 16.31 -5.10
C ALA A 123 8.97 16.06 -4.11
N LEU A 124 10.23 16.22 -4.55
CA LEU A 124 11.40 16.11 -3.70
C LEU A 124 11.42 17.18 -2.60
N GLU A 125 11.14 18.45 -2.93
CA GLU A 125 11.03 19.53 -1.95
C GLU A 125 9.95 19.23 -0.89
N ILE A 126 8.79 18.72 -1.34
CA ILE A 126 7.70 18.33 -0.44
C ILE A 126 8.13 17.19 0.49
N LEU A 127 8.82 16.18 -0.03
CA LEU A 127 9.36 15.09 0.78
C LEU A 127 10.34 15.60 1.82
N GLU A 128 11.28 16.47 1.43
CA GLU A 128 12.27 17.03 2.34
C GLU A 128 11.64 17.84 3.48
N ILE A 129 10.61 18.63 3.19
CA ILE A 129 9.85 19.38 4.20
C ILE A 129 9.19 18.42 5.20
N ASN A 130 8.55 17.36 4.72
CA ASN A 130 7.73 16.49 5.56
C ASN A 130 8.51 15.37 6.24
N LEU A 131 9.72 15.07 5.77
CA LEU A 131 10.62 14.09 6.39
C LEU A 131 11.56 14.69 7.42
N ASN A 132 11.45 16.00 7.67
CA ASN A 132 12.05 16.61 8.83
C ASN A 132 11.30 16.18 10.11
N PRO A 133 11.94 15.50 11.08
CA PRO A 133 11.29 15.07 12.32
C PRO A 133 10.75 16.22 13.18
N ASP A 134 11.28 17.43 13.00
CA ASP A 134 10.80 18.64 13.69
C ASP A 134 9.46 19.12 13.12
N CYS A 135 9.10 18.68 11.91
CA CYS A 135 7.76 18.85 11.37
C CYS A 135 6.82 17.81 12.00
N GLY A 136 6.29 18.08 13.21
CA GLY A 136 5.34 17.23 13.99
C GLY A 136 4.08 16.57 13.32
N PHE A 137 3.02 16.32 14.08
CA PHE A 137 2.16 15.15 13.84
C PHE A 137 1.04 15.17 12.75
N TYR A 138 0.53 16.32 12.29
CA TYR A 138 -0.87 16.37 11.80
C TYR A 138 -1.20 15.72 10.44
N LEU A 139 -0.21 15.44 9.58
CA LEU A 139 -0.47 14.83 8.25
C LEU A 139 -0.16 13.33 8.20
N GLN A 140 0.37 12.75 9.28
CA GLN A 140 0.98 11.42 9.28
C GLN A 140 -0.01 10.29 8.93
N GLN A 141 -1.28 10.39 9.32
CA GLN A 141 -2.27 9.33 9.06
C GLN A 141 -2.64 9.19 7.57
N HIS A 142 -2.54 10.27 6.78
CA HIS A 142 -2.89 10.25 5.35
C HIS A 142 -1.67 10.34 4.43
N PHE A 143 -0.49 10.60 5.02
CA PHE A 143 0.74 10.84 4.28
C PHE A 143 1.13 9.65 3.38
N ARG A 144 0.91 8.41 3.84
CA ARG A 144 1.16 7.20 3.04
C ARG A 144 0.41 7.18 1.71
N ARG A 145 -0.83 7.66 1.67
CA ARG A 145 -1.61 7.70 0.41
C ARG A 145 -1.18 8.82 -0.48
N THR A 146 -0.91 9.97 0.11
CA THR A 146 -0.40 11.10 -0.65
C THR A 146 0.95 10.78 -1.28
N LEU A 147 1.77 9.91 -0.67
CA LEU A 147 2.95 9.35 -1.32
C LEU A 147 2.65 8.49 -2.55
N PHE A 148 1.69 7.57 -2.47
CA PHE A 148 1.31 6.77 -3.65
C PHE A 148 0.66 7.63 -4.74
N ALA A 149 -0.04 8.71 -4.35
CA ALA A 149 -0.51 9.71 -5.29
C ALA A 149 0.64 10.51 -5.91
N MET A 150 1.63 10.92 -5.10
CA MET A 150 2.84 11.59 -5.54
C MET A 150 3.62 10.71 -6.52
N GLU A 151 3.83 9.43 -6.18
CA GLU A 151 4.38 8.42 -7.08
C GLU A 151 3.58 8.31 -8.38
N GLY A 152 2.25 8.26 -8.31
CA GLY A 152 1.39 8.24 -9.48
C GLY A 152 1.56 9.48 -10.39
N LEU A 153 1.98 10.62 -9.83
CA LEU A 153 2.19 11.87 -10.54
C LEU A 153 3.60 12.01 -11.11
N VAL A 154 4.64 11.64 -10.34
CA VAL A 154 6.05 11.89 -10.70
C VAL A 154 6.86 10.63 -11.03
N GLY A 155 6.27 9.45 -10.83
CA GLY A 155 6.89 8.15 -11.11
C GLY A 155 7.64 7.53 -9.91
N PRO A 156 7.85 6.20 -9.93
CA PRO A 156 8.50 5.45 -8.84
C PRO A 156 9.96 5.83 -8.64
N SER A 157 10.72 6.11 -9.70
CA SER A 157 12.14 6.47 -9.62
C SER A 157 12.39 7.75 -8.84
N ALA A 158 11.64 8.81 -9.13
CA ALA A 158 11.75 10.08 -8.41
C ALA A 158 11.41 9.92 -6.92
N MET A 159 10.38 9.11 -6.61
CA MET A 159 9.99 8.84 -5.23
C MET A 159 11.01 8.00 -4.47
N ALA A 160 11.53 6.93 -5.09
CA ALA A 160 12.55 6.09 -4.48
C ALA A 160 13.85 6.88 -4.22
N GLU A 161 14.27 7.72 -5.17
CA GLU A 161 15.43 8.61 -5.01
C GLU A 161 15.20 9.61 -3.87
N GLY A 162 14.04 10.27 -3.82
CA GLY A 162 13.73 11.25 -2.78
C GLY A 162 13.71 10.67 -1.38
N VAL A 163 13.06 9.52 -1.20
CA VAL A 163 13.01 8.84 0.09
C VAL A 163 14.39 8.30 0.48
N THR A 164 15.20 7.85 -0.48
CA THR A 164 16.60 7.42 -0.23
C THR A 164 17.46 8.59 0.23
N ARG A 165 17.39 9.75 -0.44
CA ARG A 165 18.08 10.97 -0.01
C ARG A 165 17.68 11.40 1.39
N ALA A 166 16.40 11.28 1.73
CA ALA A 166 15.94 11.58 3.07
C ALA A 166 16.61 10.67 4.11
N PHE A 167 16.69 9.36 3.86
CA PHE A 167 17.39 8.41 4.72
C PHE A 167 18.87 8.75 4.92
N GLU A 168 19.57 9.15 3.86
CA GLU A 168 21.00 9.51 3.92
C GLU A 168 21.26 10.71 4.86
N ARG A 169 20.33 11.67 4.88
CA ARG A 169 20.41 12.89 5.70
C ARG A 169 20.01 12.71 7.16
N LEU A 170 19.29 11.64 7.50
CA LEU A 170 18.91 11.38 8.89
C LEU A 170 20.14 11.16 9.76
N SER A 171 20.14 11.75 10.96
CA SER A 171 21.15 11.49 11.97
C SER A 171 21.04 10.06 12.52
N LEU A 172 22.11 9.56 13.15
CA LEU A 172 22.08 8.28 13.84
C LEU A 172 20.94 8.24 14.87
N GLU A 173 20.81 9.30 15.68
CA GLU A 173 19.75 9.43 16.68
C GLU A 173 18.36 9.30 16.04
N GLN A 174 18.10 9.98 14.92
CA GLN A 174 16.81 9.91 14.21
C GLN A 174 16.53 8.51 13.66
N LEU A 175 17.55 7.82 13.17
CA LEU A 175 17.42 6.44 12.67
C LEU A 175 17.10 5.44 13.78
N THR A 176 17.67 5.65 14.97
CA THR A 176 17.50 4.76 16.13
C THR A 176 16.36 5.17 17.07
N THR A 177 15.80 6.35 16.95
CA THR A 177 14.68 6.79 17.78
C THR A 177 13.38 6.14 17.33
N ARG A 178 12.55 5.74 18.28
CA ARG A 178 11.23 5.17 18.00
C ARG A 178 10.32 6.23 17.35
N ASN A 179 9.88 5.97 16.13
CA ASN A 179 8.88 6.79 15.45
C ASN A 179 7.97 5.91 14.59
N VAL A 180 6.82 5.50 15.14
CA VAL A 180 5.84 4.60 14.49
C VAL A 180 5.38 5.12 13.14
N GLU A 181 5.06 6.41 13.07
CA GLU A 181 4.49 6.99 11.86
C GLU A 181 5.54 7.15 10.77
N PHE A 182 6.78 7.54 11.13
CA PHE A 182 7.87 7.54 10.17
C PHE A 182 8.24 6.12 9.75
N ALA A 183 8.22 5.13 10.65
CA ALA A 183 8.48 3.74 10.29
C ALA A 183 7.45 3.22 9.27
N ARG A 184 6.16 3.51 9.49
CA ARG A 184 5.09 3.20 8.52
C ARG A 184 5.28 3.95 7.20
N PHE A 185 5.66 5.21 7.26
CA PHE A 185 5.99 6.01 6.07
C PHE A 185 7.12 5.34 5.28
N PHE A 186 8.27 5.13 5.91
CA PHE A 186 9.44 4.61 5.22
C PHE A 186 9.27 3.17 4.76
N SER A 187 8.34 2.41 5.35
CA SER A 187 7.96 1.10 4.82
C SER A 187 7.46 1.16 3.37
N THR A 188 6.94 2.31 2.90
CA THR A 188 6.52 2.44 1.49
C THR A 188 7.67 2.37 0.51
N LEU A 189 8.90 2.68 0.94
CA LEU A 189 10.10 2.60 0.10
C LEU A 189 10.26 1.20 -0.52
N GLY A 190 9.97 0.14 0.24
CA GLY A 190 10.04 -1.22 -0.28
C GLY A 190 9.13 -1.44 -1.48
N PHE A 191 7.98 -0.76 -1.55
CA PHE A 191 7.11 -0.84 -2.72
C PHE A 191 7.61 0.01 -3.89
N PHE A 192 8.21 1.17 -3.65
CA PHE A 192 8.83 1.98 -4.71
C PHE A 192 9.98 1.22 -5.37
N LEU A 193 10.81 0.55 -4.58
CA LEU A 193 11.93 -0.27 -5.08
C LEU A 193 11.44 -1.40 -6.00
N LEU A 194 10.26 -1.98 -5.76
CA LEU A 194 9.69 -2.96 -6.70
C LEU A 194 9.38 -2.38 -8.10
N ARG A 195 9.30 -1.06 -8.24
CA ARG A 195 8.80 -0.39 -9.45
C ARG A 195 9.85 0.43 -10.20
N VAL A 196 11.03 0.64 -9.62
CA VAL A 196 12.15 1.28 -10.32
C VAL A 196 12.84 0.28 -11.25
N PRO A 197 13.51 0.76 -12.32
CA PRO A 197 14.38 -0.07 -13.15
C PRO A 197 15.42 -0.85 -12.35
N GLU A 198 15.81 -2.04 -12.81
CA GLU A 198 16.77 -2.89 -12.09
C GLU A 198 18.13 -2.20 -11.81
N THR A 199 18.62 -1.38 -12.74
CA THR A 199 19.86 -0.61 -12.57
C THR A 199 19.74 0.43 -11.46
N GLU A 200 18.60 1.12 -11.40
CA GLU A 200 18.30 2.09 -10.33
C GLU A 200 18.08 1.39 -9.00
N HIS A 201 17.38 0.26 -8.99
CA HIS A 201 17.19 -0.56 -7.79
C HIS A 201 18.52 -0.92 -7.14
N ALA A 202 19.49 -1.41 -7.93
CA ALA A 202 20.81 -1.79 -7.42
C ALA A 202 21.54 -0.60 -6.77
N SER A 203 21.59 0.55 -7.46
CA SER A 203 22.21 1.79 -6.98
C SER A 203 21.55 2.31 -5.70
N LEU A 204 20.21 2.36 -5.65
CA LEU A 204 19.45 2.79 -4.48
C LEU A 204 19.66 1.83 -3.30
N THR A 205 19.66 0.51 -3.56
CA THR A 205 19.89 -0.51 -2.54
C THR A 205 21.28 -0.37 -1.92
N GLU A 206 22.33 -0.16 -2.72
CA GLU A 206 23.70 0.06 -2.23
C GLU A 206 23.78 1.28 -1.29
N ARG A 207 23.14 2.39 -1.66
CA ARG A 207 23.10 3.59 -0.84
C ARG A 207 22.33 3.39 0.46
N LEU A 208 21.18 2.73 0.40
CA LEU A 208 20.39 2.39 1.58
C LEU A 208 21.13 1.39 2.50
N GLU A 209 21.89 0.47 1.93
CA GLU A 209 22.76 -0.44 2.67
C GLU A 209 23.84 0.32 3.43
N ALA A 210 24.47 1.34 2.82
CA ALA A 210 25.43 2.20 3.52
C ALA A 210 24.78 2.93 4.72
N VAL A 211 23.52 3.37 4.59
CA VAL A 211 22.76 3.95 5.71
C VAL A 211 22.50 2.91 6.81
N PHE A 212 22.10 1.69 6.43
CA PHE A 212 21.90 0.59 7.37
C PHE A 212 23.20 0.24 8.11
N GLN A 213 24.32 0.09 7.40
CA GLN A 213 25.63 -0.23 7.97
C GLN A 213 26.15 0.87 8.91
N ARG A 214 25.86 2.14 8.62
CA ARG A 214 26.16 3.25 9.53
C ARG A 214 25.49 3.05 10.90
N VAL A 215 24.26 2.55 10.93
CA VAL A 215 23.57 2.23 12.19
C VAL A 215 24.11 0.93 12.78
N ALA A 216 24.28 -0.12 11.97
CA ALA A 216 24.76 -1.43 12.41
C ALA A 216 26.11 -1.34 13.14
N SER A 217 27.05 -0.52 12.62
CA SER A 217 28.39 -0.31 13.21
C SER A 217 28.38 0.32 14.60
N THR A 218 27.25 0.87 15.06
CA THR A 218 27.12 1.48 16.39
C THR A 218 26.79 0.47 17.47
N PHE A 219 26.43 -0.75 17.08
CA PHE A 219 26.18 -1.83 17.99
C PHE A 219 27.49 -2.61 18.23
N SER A 220 27.79 -2.90 19.48
CA SER A 220 28.96 -3.68 19.90
C SER A 220 28.72 -5.18 19.68
N GLY A 221 28.54 -5.59 18.41
CA GLY A 221 28.27 -6.97 17.98
C GLY A 221 27.48 -7.03 16.67
N ASP A 222 26.96 -8.21 16.31
CA ASP A 222 25.83 -8.30 15.37
C ASP A 222 24.67 -7.45 15.90
N VAL A 223 23.82 -6.92 15.00
CA VAL A 223 22.61 -6.14 15.33
C VAL A 223 21.95 -6.67 16.62
N PRO A 224 21.76 -5.83 17.67
CA PRO A 224 21.56 -6.29 19.02
C PRO A 224 20.33 -7.20 19.10
N PRO A 225 20.39 -8.27 19.91
CA PRO A 225 19.25 -9.13 20.11
C PRO A 225 18.05 -8.33 20.60
N LEU A 226 16.90 -8.67 20.01
CA LEU A 226 15.64 -7.93 20.06
C LEU A 226 15.01 -7.83 21.46
N ASP A 227 15.51 -8.59 22.43
CA ASP A 227 15.03 -8.63 23.82
C ASP A 227 15.38 -7.36 24.61
N GLN A 228 16.32 -6.54 24.12
CA GLN A 228 16.74 -5.29 24.78
C GLN A 228 16.06 -4.04 24.23
N VAL A 229 15.25 -4.16 23.16
CA VAL A 229 14.66 -3.00 22.48
C VAL A 229 13.16 -3.22 22.24
N GLU A 230 12.34 -2.83 23.23
CA GLU A 230 10.86 -2.85 23.15
C GLU A 230 10.27 -1.97 22.02
N ASN A 231 11.11 -1.29 21.23
CA ASN A 231 10.72 -0.26 20.29
C ASN A 231 10.81 -0.75 18.83
N HIS A 232 9.75 -1.43 18.38
CA HIS A 232 9.58 -1.99 17.02
C HIS A 232 9.40 -0.96 15.89
N SER A 233 9.68 0.32 16.14
CA SER A 233 9.36 1.43 15.23
C SER A 233 10.56 2.34 14.95
N GLN A 234 11.76 1.77 14.98
CA GLN A 234 12.98 2.45 14.59
C GLN A 234 13.16 2.32 13.08
N LEU A 235 13.64 3.38 12.43
CA LEU A 235 13.70 3.46 10.97
C LEU A 235 14.69 2.47 10.38
N TRP A 236 15.80 2.23 11.07
CA TRP A 236 16.79 1.24 10.65
C TRP A 236 16.22 -0.19 10.59
N ARG A 237 15.24 -0.54 11.44
CA ARG A 237 14.58 -1.85 11.41
C ARG A 237 13.72 -2.02 10.16
N VAL A 238 13.04 -0.95 9.76
CA VAL A 238 12.27 -0.92 8.51
C VAL A 238 13.20 -1.11 7.31
N LEU A 239 14.34 -0.42 7.30
CA LEU A 239 15.38 -0.63 6.28
C LEU A 239 15.87 -2.07 6.26
N ASP A 240 16.16 -2.68 7.41
CA ASP A 240 16.61 -4.08 7.48
C ASP A 240 15.60 -5.02 6.82
N VAL A 241 14.31 -4.87 7.13
CA VAL A 241 13.25 -5.69 6.54
C VAL A 241 13.14 -5.48 5.03
N ILE A 242 13.23 -4.24 4.54
CA ILE A 242 13.15 -3.93 3.10
C ILE A 242 14.35 -4.51 2.35
N LEU A 243 15.57 -4.30 2.86
CA LEU A 243 16.81 -4.66 2.18
C LEU A 243 17.11 -6.16 2.24
N HIS A 244 16.78 -6.81 3.37
CA HIS A 244 17.19 -8.18 3.65
C HIS A 244 16.06 -9.20 3.66
N GLY A 245 14.83 -8.78 3.34
CA GLY A 245 13.65 -9.64 3.23
C GLY A 245 13.48 -10.54 4.46
N LYS A 246 13.53 -11.86 4.26
CA LYS A 246 13.38 -12.87 5.32
C LYS A 246 14.38 -12.72 6.46
N LEU A 247 15.65 -12.41 6.16
CA LEU A 247 16.68 -12.24 7.19
C LEU A 247 16.39 -10.98 8.02
N GLY A 248 16.06 -9.87 7.37
CA GLY A 248 15.67 -8.63 8.04
C GLY A 248 14.39 -8.79 8.86
N ALA A 249 13.39 -9.51 8.35
CA ALA A 249 12.16 -9.82 9.09
C ALA A 249 12.43 -10.64 10.37
N LYS A 250 13.34 -11.62 10.31
CA LYS A 250 13.73 -12.41 11.49
C LYS A 250 14.55 -11.62 12.51
N ARG A 251 15.40 -10.69 12.06
CA ARG A 251 16.26 -9.87 12.94
C ARG A 251 15.58 -8.63 13.49
N SER A 252 14.72 -8.01 12.70
CA SER A 252 14.24 -6.65 12.91
C SER A 252 12.73 -6.49 12.76
N GLY A 253 12.02 -7.51 12.27
CA GLY A 253 10.56 -7.49 12.16
C GLY A 253 9.88 -7.26 13.51
N ASP A 254 8.69 -6.67 13.47
CA ASP A 254 7.85 -6.55 14.66
C ASP A 254 7.49 -7.95 15.19
N GLY A 255 7.50 -8.12 16.51
CA GLY A 255 7.30 -9.40 17.19
C GLY A 255 8.43 -10.43 17.06
N ALA A 256 9.47 -10.18 16.25
CA ALA A 256 10.61 -11.08 16.08
C ALA A 256 11.30 -11.42 17.42
N ALA A 257 11.34 -10.48 18.38
CA ALA A 257 11.90 -10.67 19.73
C ALA A 257 11.26 -11.84 20.48
N ARG A 258 9.99 -12.07 20.19
CA ARG A 258 9.14 -13.08 20.83
C ARG A 258 9.05 -14.35 19.98
N GLY A 259 9.88 -14.47 18.93
CA GLY A 259 9.81 -15.55 17.96
C GLY A 259 8.58 -15.51 17.05
N LYS A 260 7.82 -14.40 17.04
CA LYS A 260 6.57 -14.24 16.29
C LYS A 260 6.62 -13.03 15.38
N VAL A 261 7.14 -13.18 14.16
CA VAL A 261 7.23 -12.08 13.19
C VAL A 261 5.83 -11.67 12.73
N THR A 262 5.51 -10.38 12.75
CA THR A 262 4.20 -9.89 12.30
C THR A 262 4.02 -10.04 10.79
N ARG A 263 2.75 -10.17 10.37
CA ARG A 263 2.35 -10.21 8.95
C ARG A 263 2.89 -9.01 8.16
N ALA A 264 2.81 -7.80 8.72
CA ALA A 264 3.33 -6.58 8.09
C ALA A 264 4.83 -6.65 7.79
N SER A 265 5.63 -7.29 8.66
CA SER A 265 7.08 -7.44 8.47
C SER A 265 7.43 -8.44 7.36
N SER A 266 6.46 -9.23 6.88
CA SER A 266 6.66 -10.20 5.80
C SER A 266 6.28 -9.65 4.40
N LEU A 267 5.79 -8.41 4.30
CA LEU A 267 5.33 -7.81 3.03
C LEU A 267 6.39 -7.68 1.93
N PHE A 268 7.67 -7.70 2.32
CA PHE A 268 8.82 -7.61 1.40
C PHE A 268 9.59 -8.94 1.29
N CYS A 269 9.03 -10.03 1.84
CA CYS A 269 9.64 -11.35 1.78
C CYS A 269 9.09 -12.13 0.59
N HIS A 270 9.96 -12.47 -0.37
CA HIS A 270 9.60 -13.30 -1.53
C HIS A 270 9.75 -14.82 -1.29
N ASP A 271 9.99 -15.22 -0.04
CA ASP A 271 10.05 -16.62 0.40
C ASP A 271 8.65 -17.07 0.85
N GLN A 272 7.98 -17.86 0.01
CA GLN A 272 6.60 -18.28 0.20
C GLN A 272 6.41 -19.05 1.53
N GLU A 273 7.27 -20.03 1.81
CA GLU A 273 7.18 -20.84 3.02
C GLU A 273 7.30 -19.98 4.28
N PHE A 274 8.21 -19.01 4.27
CA PHE A 274 8.35 -18.07 5.38
C PHE A 274 7.13 -17.18 5.55
N VAL A 275 6.57 -16.64 4.47
CA VAL A 275 5.37 -15.79 4.52
C VAL A 275 4.17 -16.56 5.08
N VAL A 276 3.96 -17.79 4.61
CA VAL A 276 2.90 -18.69 5.12
C VAL A 276 3.12 -19.02 6.59
N ALA A 277 4.35 -19.41 6.98
CA ALA A 277 4.67 -19.70 8.37
C ALA A 277 4.42 -18.49 9.29
N CYS A 278 4.80 -17.29 8.86
CA CYS A 278 4.49 -16.05 9.57
C CYS A 278 2.98 -15.84 9.69
N ALA A 279 2.19 -16.03 8.63
CA ALA A 279 0.74 -15.82 8.69
C ALA A 279 0.03 -16.78 9.65
N LYS A 280 0.42 -18.06 9.65
CA LYS A 280 -0.13 -19.11 10.53
C LYS A 280 0.18 -18.88 12.01
N GLN A 281 1.30 -18.24 12.36
CA GLN A 281 1.61 -17.88 13.75
C GLN A 281 0.59 -16.91 14.40
N TRP A 282 -0.20 -16.23 13.57
CA TRP A 282 -1.23 -15.27 13.96
C TRP A 282 -2.64 -15.74 13.60
N GLU A 283 -2.80 -16.98 13.16
CA GLU A 283 -4.12 -17.59 12.96
C GLU A 283 -4.92 -17.55 14.26
N GLY A 284 -6.20 -17.20 14.20
CA GLY A 284 -7.04 -17.01 15.38
C GLY A 284 -6.83 -15.73 16.20
N ASP A 285 -5.77 -14.92 15.97
CA ASP A 285 -5.49 -13.69 16.74
C ASP A 285 -6.02 -12.40 16.05
N PRO A 286 -7.18 -11.85 16.49
CA PRO A 286 -7.79 -10.63 15.92
C PRO A 286 -6.99 -9.36 16.17
N GLN A 287 -6.00 -9.39 17.06
CA GLN A 287 -5.25 -8.19 17.42
C GLN A 287 -3.94 -8.08 16.63
N GLY A 288 -3.54 -9.17 15.96
CA GLY A 288 -2.19 -9.34 15.39
C GLY A 288 -1.82 -8.42 14.24
N SER A 289 -2.74 -8.15 13.30
CA SER A 289 -2.61 -7.19 12.17
C SER A 289 -3.77 -7.36 11.18
N PRO A 290 -4.28 -6.30 10.52
CA PRO A 290 -5.32 -6.45 9.49
C PRO A 290 -4.82 -7.33 8.32
N PRO A 291 -5.73 -7.92 7.53
CA PRO A 291 -5.37 -8.72 6.37
C PRO A 291 -4.72 -7.84 5.29
N PHE A 292 -3.72 -8.40 4.61
CA PHE A 292 -2.95 -7.72 3.58
C PHE A 292 -2.98 -8.54 2.30
N SER A 293 -3.75 -8.10 1.31
CA SER A 293 -3.90 -8.85 0.05
C SER A 293 -2.58 -9.08 -0.70
N ARG A 294 -1.56 -8.23 -0.48
CA ARG A 294 -0.19 -8.47 -0.96
C ARG A 294 0.40 -9.78 -0.43
N LEU A 295 0.10 -10.18 0.79
CA LEU A 295 0.54 -11.46 1.34
C LEU A 295 -0.10 -12.64 0.60
N VAL A 296 -1.33 -12.51 0.11
CA VAL A 296 -1.94 -13.55 -0.76
C VAL A 296 -1.15 -13.72 -2.04
N PHE A 297 -0.65 -12.63 -2.64
CA PHE A 297 0.25 -12.74 -3.78
C PHE A 297 1.55 -13.48 -3.42
N LEU A 298 2.12 -13.22 -2.26
CA LEU A 298 3.39 -13.84 -1.84
C LEU A 298 3.21 -15.31 -1.43
N GLY A 299 2.15 -15.61 -0.69
CA GLY A 299 1.91 -16.92 -0.05
C GLY A 299 0.88 -17.83 -0.72
N GLY A 300 0.06 -17.32 -1.63
CA GLY A 300 -0.96 -18.09 -2.34
C GLY A 300 -2.22 -18.38 -1.51
N GLU A 301 -2.90 -19.49 -1.85
CA GLU A 301 -4.16 -19.92 -1.23
C GLU A 301 -4.07 -20.07 0.29
N GLU A 302 -2.96 -20.58 0.81
CA GLU A 302 -2.79 -20.77 2.26
C GLU A 302 -2.89 -19.45 3.04
N ILE A 303 -2.48 -18.33 2.46
CA ILE A 303 -2.67 -17.02 3.10
C ILE A 303 -4.13 -16.60 3.05
N LEU A 304 -4.82 -16.85 1.93
CA LEU A 304 -6.22 -16.51 1.78
C LEU A 304 -7.09 -17.29 2.78
N GLU A 305 -6.73 -18.54 3.07
CA GLU A 305 -7.31 -19.34 4.14
C GLU A 305 -7.06 -18.71 5.51
N CYS A 306 -5.82 -18.34 5.83
CA CYS A 306 -5.45 -17.65 7.07
C CYS A 306 -6.16 -16.28 7.25
N GLU A 307 -6.60 -15.67 6.16
CA GLU A 307 -7.31 -14.38 6.14
C GLU A 307 -8.84 -14.54 6.14
N ARG A 308 -9.38 -15.74 5.92
CA ARG A 308 -10.82 -16.00 5.87
C ARG A 308 -11.53 -15.67 7.19
N GLU A 309 -10.91 -16.01 8.32
CA GLU A 309 -11.44 -15.70 9.67
C GLU A 309 -11.54 -14.19 9.93
N TRP A 310 -10.67 -13.40 9.29
CA TRP A 310 -10.72 -11.95 9.41
C TRP A 310 -11.97 -11.38 8.73
N VAL A 311 -12.38 -11.94 7.58
CA VAL A 311 -13.61 -11.52 6.90
C VAL A 311 -14.82 -11.66 7.80
N GLU A 312 -14.94 -12.74 8.58
CA GLU A 312 -16.07 -12.93 9.51
C GLU A 312 -16.19 -11.78 10.52
N ARG A 313 -15.06 -11.27 11.00
CA ARG A 313 -15.02 -10.12 11.93
C ARG A 313 -15.29 -8.78 11.25
N TYR A 314 -15.22 -8.72 9.92
CA TYR A 314 -15.38 -7.49 9.13
C TYR A 314 -16.67 -7.42 8.32
N VAL A 315 -17.42 -8.52 8.26
CA VAL A 315 -18.82 -8.59 7.78
C VAL A 315 -19.79 -7.96 8.80
N ASP A 316 -19.30 -7.60 10.01
CA ASP A 316 -20.03 -6.82 11.01
C ASP A 316 -20.68 -5.56 10.38
N PRO A 317 -22.03 -5.47 10.34
CA PRO A 317 -22.76 -4.40 9.68
C PRO A 317 -22.48 -3.01 10.26
N ASP A 318 -21.93 -2.92 11.47
CA ASP A 318 -21.53 -1.66 12.11
C ASP A 318 -20.19 -1.12 11.56
N ARG A 319 -19.44 -1.91 10.79
CA ARG A 319 -18.11 -1.56 10.25
C ARG A 319 -18.12 -1.23 8.74
N LYS A 320 -18.99 -0.29 8.36
CA LYS A 320 -19.32 0.07 6.96
C LYS A 320 -18.14 0.27 6.00
N THR A 321 -17.05 0.89 6.46
CA THR A 321 -15.91 1.25 5.61
C THR A 321 -15.02 0.07 5.25
N LEU A 322 -14.97 -0.98 6.07
CA LEU A 322 -13.92 -1.99 6.00
C LEU A 322 -14.19 -3.08 4.94
N GLY A 323 -15.45 -3.49 4.78
CA GLY A 323 -15.83 -4.43 3.72
C GLY A 323 -15.52 -3.90 2.32
N GLN A 324 -15.66 -2.58 2.10
CA GLN A 324 -15.32 -1.96 0.81
C GLN A 324 -13.82 -2.03 0.49
N VAL A 325 -12.98 -1.93 1.51
CA VAL A 325 -11.52 -2.08 1.39
C VAL A 325 -11.16 -3.49 0.96
N LEU A 326 -11.77 -4.48 1.62
CA LEU A 326 -11.51 -5.89 1.32
C LEU A 326 -11.91 -6.21 -0.12
N VAL A 327 -13.08 -5.77 -0.58
CA VAL A 327 -13.41 -5.97 -2.00
C VAL A 327 -12.36 -5.29 -2.90
N ALA A 328 -12.04 -4.02 -2.65
CA ALA A 328 -11.11 -3.28 -3.49
C ALA A 328 -9.70 -3.90 -3.54
N HIS A 329 -9.21 -4.43 -2.43
CA HIS A 329 -7.87 -5.01 -2.31
C HIS A 329 -7.77 -6.44 -2.85
N TYR A 330 -8.87 -7.19 -2.87
CA TYR A 330 -8.90 -8.61 -3.25
C TYR A 330 -9.60 -8.87 -4.59
N THR A 331 -10.27 -7.87 -5.18
CA THR A 331 -11.04 -7.97 -6.44
C THR A 331 -10.23 -8.52 -7.62
N ASN A 332 -8.91 -8.36 -7.62
CA ASN A 332 -8.03 -8.76 -8.72
C ASN A 332 -7.29 -10.08 -8.45
N ILE A 333 -7.77 -10.92 -7.52
CA ILE A 333 -7.19 -12.23 -7.22
C ILE A 333 -8.01 -13.30 -7.94
N ARG A 334 -7.32 -14.15 -8.70
CA ARG A 334 -7.85 -15.30 -9.43
C ARG A 334 -7.37 -16.60 -8.80
N LEU A 335 -7.74 -16.79 -7.53
CA LEU A 335 -7.51 -18.00 -6.75
C LEU A 335 -8.86 -18.59 -6.33
N PRO A 336 -9.11 -19.90 -6.48
CA PRO A 336 -10.37 -20.53 -6.05
C PRO A 336 -10.89 -20.07 -4.68
N GLY A 337 -10.02 -19.93 -3.69
CA GLY A 337 -10.39 -19.49 -2.34
C GLY A 337 -11.01 -18.10 -2.25
N ILE A 338 -10.93 -17.27 -3.32
CA ILE A 338 -11.53 -15.93 -3.33
C ILE A 338 -13.05 -15.96 -3.49
N VAL A 339 -13.59 -17.01 -4.11
CA VAL A 339 -15.05 -17.15 -4.30
C VAL A 339 -15.80 -17.22 -2.98
N PRO A 340 -15.45 -18.13 -2.03
CA PRO A 340 -16.09 -18.13 -0.72
C PRO A 340 -15.78 -16.86 0.09
N PHE A 341 -14.63 -16.22 -0.13
CA PHE A 341 -14.29 -14.92 0.47
C PHE A 341 -15.27 -13.82 0.01
N MET A 342 -15.52 -13.69 -1.30
CA MET A 342 -16.44 -12.71 -1.87
C MET A 342 -17.90 -13.02 -1.54
N LEU A 343 -18.27 -14.31 -1.48
CA LEU A 343 -19.60 -14.74 -1.09
C LEU A 343 -19.95 -14.23 0.32
N ARG A 344 -19.02 -14.32 1.27
CA ARG A 344 -19.22 -13.77 2.63
C ARG A 344 -19.43 -12.25 2.67
N LEU A 345 -18.86 -11.52 1.70
CA LEU A 345 -19.03 -10.08 1.61
C LEU A 345 -20.41 -9.69 1.04
N VAL A 346 -21.17 -10.63 0.45
CA VAL A 346 -22.55 -10.40 0.00
C VAL A 346 -23.49 -10.07 1.17
N ASP A 347 -23.23 -10.60 2.36
CA ASP A 347 -24.05 -10.33 3.55
C ASP A 347 -23.56 -9.11 4.36
N SER A 348 -22.57 -8.38 3.83
CA SER A 348 -21.96 -7.22 4.49
C SER A 348 -22.39 -5.88 3.89
N THR A 349 -21.86 -4.79 4.44
CA THR A 349 -21.99 -3.44 3.87
C THR A 349 -21.31 -3.30 2.50
N ALA A 350 -20.50 -4.29 2.09
CA ALA A 350 -19.87 -4.38 0.78
C ALA A 350 -20.68 -5.18 -0.25
N LYS A 351 -21.91 -5.62 0.08
CA LYS A 351 -22.80 -6.43 -0.78
C LYS A 351 -22.77 -6.03 -2.25
N LYS A 352 -23.00 -4.75 -2.53
CA LYS A 352 -23.04 -4.21 -3.89
C LYS A 352 -21.73 -4.42 -4.65
N SER A 353 -20.59 -4.22 -3.99
CA SER A 353 -19.27 -4.41 -4.61
C SER A 353 -18.96 -5.89 -4.81
N ALA A 354 -19.34 -6.75 -3.87
CA ALA A 354 -19.20 -8.20 -3.99
C ALA A 354 -20.07 -8.78 -5.13
N LEU A 355 -21.33 -8.37 -5.24
CA LEU A 355 -22.19 -8.76 -6.37
C LEU A 355 -21.67 -8.25 -7.72
N ALA A 356 -21.13 -7.04 -7.76
CA ALA A 356 -20.49 -6.50 -8.96
C ALA A 356 -19.23 -7.29 -9.37
N TRP A 357 -18.48 -7.81 -8.38
CA TRP A 357 -17.36 -8.71 -8.62
C TRP A 357 -17.81 -10.02 -9.28
N PHE A 358 -18.83 -10.67 -8.72
CA PHE A 358 -19.41 -11.90 -9.29
C PHE A 358 -19.87 -11.70 -10.73
N ALA A 359 -20.61 -10.62 -11.01
CA ALA A 359 -21.06 -10.30 -12.36
C ALA A 359 -19.90 -10.08 -13.35
N THR A 360 -18.82 -9.43 -12.90
CA THR A 360 -17.62 -9.20 -13.72
C THR A 360 -16.84 -10.50 -13.99
N HIS A 361 -16.80 -11.41 -13.03
CA HIS A 361 -15.98 -12.63 -13.06
C HIS A 361 -16.80 -13.92 -13.12
N ALA A 362 -17.96 -13.86 -13.78
CA ALA A 362 -18.95 -14.94 -13.82
C ALA A 362 -18.35 -16.28 -14.29
N ASP A 363 -17.59 -16.26 -15.39
CA ASP A 363 -16.99 -17.48 -15.98
C ASP A 363 -16.01 -18.18 -15.02
N PHE A 364 -15.34 -17.41 -14.16
CA PHE A 364 -14.43 -17.95 -13.16
C PHE A 364 -15.19 -18.43 -11.91
N ALA A 365 -16.14 -17.63 -11.43
CA ALA A 365 -16.81 -17.88 -10.16
C ALA A 365 -17.88 -18.97 -10.25
N LYS A 366 -18.61 -19.08 -11.36
CA LYS A 366 -19.74 -20.00 -11.52
C LYS A 366 -19.40 -21.47 -11.24
N PRO A 367 -18.38 -22.10 -11.87
CA PRO A 367 -18.07 -23.51 -11.59
C PRO A 367 -17.69 -23.73 -10.12
N LEU A 368 -16.99 -22.76 -9.51
CA LEU A 368 -16.61 -22.83 -8.10
C LEU A 368 -17.81 -22.67 -7.14
N LEU A 369 -18.82 -21.88 -7.52
CA LEU A 369 -20.05 -21.73 -6.76
C LEU A 369 -20.95 -22.97 -6.86
N GLU A 370 -20.98 -23.62 -8.02
CA GLU A 370 -21.73 -24.88 -8.23
C GLU A 370 -21.17 -26.03 -7.38
N ASP A 371 -19.87 -26.00 -7.10
CA ASP A 371 -19.19 -26.97 -6.21
C ASP A 371 -19.37 -26.67 -4.72
N LEU A 372 -19.86 -25.47 -4.34
CA LEU A 372 -20.09 -25.11 -2.94
C LEU A 372 -21.46 -25.60 -2.47
N ASP A 373 -21.48 -26.39 -1.41
CA ASP A 373 -22.70 -26.78 -0.67
C ASP A 373 -23.23 -25.62 0.19
N ALA A 374 -23.55 -24.49 -0.46
CA ALA A 374 -24.04 -23.27 0.16
C ALA A 374 -25.25 -22.73 -0.62
N ASP A 375 -26.18 -22.05 0.06
CA ASP A 375 -27.29 -21.34 -0.61
C ASP A 375 -26.74 -20.12 -1.36
N VAL A 376 -26.37 -20.35 -2.62
CA VAL A 376 -25.83 -19.33 -3.54
C VAL A 376 -26.91 -18.77 -4.47
N SER A 377 -28.20 -19.02 -4.19
CA SER A 377 -29.32 -18.69 -5.08
C SER A 377 -29.37 -17.20 -5.45
N GLU A 378 -29.08 -16.30 -4.49
CA GLU A 378 -29.02 -14.86 -4.75
C GLU A 378 -27.87 -14.48 -5.70
N VAL A 379 -26.69 -15.08 -5.53
CA VAL A 379 -25.53 -14.80 -6.37
C VAL A 379 -25.74 -15.37 -7.78
N LEU A 380 -26.24 -16.60 -7.89
CA LEU A 380 -26.57 -17.23 -9.17
C LEU A 380 -27.60 -16.42 -9.97
N ALA A 381 -28.58 -15.81 -9.29
CA ALA A 381 -29.55 -14.91 -9.95
C ALA A 381 -28.92 -13.62 -10.51
N HIS A 382 -27.79 -13.16 -9.96
CA HIS A 382 -27.03 -12.02 -10.48
C HIS A 382 -26.02 -12.41 -11.59
N LEU A 383 -25.76 -13.71 -11.74
CA LEU A 383 -24.88 -14.27 -12.77
C LEU A 383 -25.63 -14.67 -14.06
N ALA A 384 -26.97 -14.78 -14.00
CA ALA A 384 -27.85 -15.03 -15.14
C ALA A 384 -28.19 -13.72 -15.88
#